data_AF-W5W7J3-F1
#
_entry.id   AF-W5W7J3-F1
#
_cell.length_a   1.000
_cell.length_b   1.000
_cell.length_c   1.000
_cell.angle_alpha   90.00
_cell.angle_beta   90.00
_cell.angle_gamma   90.00
#
_symmetry.space_group_name_H-M   'P 1'
#
loop_
_entity.id
_entity.type
_entity.pdbx_description
1 polymer ?
#
loop_
_entity_poly.entity_id
_entity_poly.type
_entity_poly.pdbx_seq_one_letter_code
_entity_poly.pdbx_strand_id
1 'polypeptide(L)' 'MVLSMKHPSATPGGDSGLDRLLDSYHHMAADVLSAHVRSGEHCVDCGQVWPCAPVHSAAFALDL' A
#
# COMPACT_ATOMS: atom_id res chain seq x y z
N MET A 1 6.87 -16.53 48.46
CA MET A 1 5.65 -15.86 47.96
C MET A 1 6.05 -15.05 46.75
N VAL A 2 5.62 -15.43 45.55
CA VAL A 2 5.88 -14.67 44.31
C VAL A 2 4.53 -14.31 43.72
N LEU A 3 4.19 -13.03 43.78
CA LEU A 3 3.08 -12.42 43.05
C LEU A 3 3.60 -12.11 41.65
N SER A 4 3.00 -12.67 40.60
CA SER A 4 3.23 -12.23 39.23
C SER A 4 1.96 -12.40 38.41
N MET A 5 1.15 -11.34 38.54
CA MET A 5 0.50 -10.62 37.46
C MET A 5 0.03 -11.45 36.27
N LYS A 6 -1.26 -11.75 36.30
CA LYS A 6 -2.09 -12.11 35.15
C LYS A 6 -2.02 -10.97 34.12
N HIS A 7 -1.14 -11.10 33.13
CA HIS A 7 -1.22 -10.27 31.93
C HIS A 7 -2.53 -10.63 31.20
N PRO A 8 -3.42 -9.67 30.92
CA PRO A 8 -4.51 -9.92 29.99
C PRO A 8 -3.90 -10.01 28.58
N SER A 9 -3.65 -11.23 28.13
CA SER A 9 -3.42 -11.49 26.72
C SER A 9 -4.70 -11.22 25.92
N ALA A 10 -4.48 -10.65 24.74
CA ALA A 10 -5.40 -10.49 23.60
C ALA A 10 -6.37 -9.29 23.66
N THR A 11 -5.94 -8.19 23.05
CA THR A 11 -6.84 -7.26 22.37
C THR A 11 -7.04 -7.78 20.94
N PRO A 12 -8.21 -8.33 20.56
CA PRO A 12 -8.50 -8.62 19.16
C PRO A 12 -8.97 -7.31 18.52
N GLY A 13 -8.14 -6.69 17.68
CA GLY A 13 -8.56 -5.46 16.98
C GLY A 13 -7.47 -4.58 16.38
N GLY A 14 -6.18 -4.96 16.46
CA GLY A 14 -5.09 -4.18 15.86
C GLY A 14 -4.97 -4.34 14.34
N ASP A 15 -5.24 -5.54 13.83
CA ASP A 15 -4.98 -5.88 12.42
C ASP A 15 -6.05 -5.31 11.47
N SER A 16 -7.32 -5.28 11.88
CA SER A 16 -8.42 -4.81 11.02
C SER A 16 -8.34 -3.32 10.65
N GLY A 17 -7.67 -2.50 11.45
CA GLY A 17 -7.45 -1.08 11.14
C GLY A 17 -6.33 -0.88 10.12
N LEU A 18 -5.24 -1.63 10.27
CA LEU A 18 -4.10 -1.61 9.35
C LEU A 18 -4.50 -2.16 7.98
N ASP A 19 -5.23 -3.28 7.94
CA ASP A 19 -5.67 -3.90 6.68
C ASP A 19 -6.56 -2.94 5.86
N ARG A 20 -7.50 -2.25 6.52
CA ARG A 20 -8.36 -1.25 5.84
C ARG A 20 -7.57 -0.05 5.33
N LEU A 21 -6.53 0.35 6.05
CA LEU A 21 -5.64 1.43 5.62
C LEU A 21 -4.80 1.00 4.41
N LEU A 22 -4.24 -0.20 4.43
CA LEU A 22 -3.50 -0.77 3.31
C LEU A 22 -4.37 -0.93 2.07
N ASP A 23 -5.61 -1.42 2.23
CA ASP A 23 -6.60 -1.52 1.15
C ASP A 23 -6.92 -0.14 0.54
N SER A 24 -7.06 0.89 1.38
CA SER A 24 -7.26 2.27 0.92
C SER A 24 -6.06 2.80 0.12
N TYR A 25 -4.83 2.51 0.57
CA TYR A 25 -3.62 2.88 -0.16
C TYR A 25 -3.49 2.14 -1.49
N HIS A 26 -3.88 0.86 -1.53
CA HIS A 26 -3.90 0.07 -2.76
C HIS A 26 -4.82 0.68 -3.81
N HIS A 27 -6.05 1.05 -3.42
CA HIS A 27 -7.00 1.71 -4.32
C HIS A 27 -6.48 3.06 -4.82
N MET A 28 -5.91 3.86 -3.91
CA MET A 28 -5.31 5.15 -4.28
C MET A 28 -4.15 5.00 -5.27
N ALA A 29 -3.28 3.99 -5.06
CA ALA A 29 -2.18 3.71 -5.98
C ALA A 29 -2.69 3.26 -7.36
N ALA A 30 -3.71 2.40 -7.41
CA ALA A 30 -4.35 1.97 -8.65
C ALA A 30 -4.98 3.16 -9.43
N ASP A 31 -5.67 4.07 -8.72
CA ASP A 31 -6.30 5.24 -9.32
C ASP A 31 -5.28 6.21 -9.92
N VAL A 32 -4.20 6.50 -9.19
CA VAL A 32 -3.11 7.37 -9.65
C VAL A 32 -2.41 6.76 -10.86
N LEU A 33 -2.09 5.46 -10.80
CA LEU A 33 -1.48 4.76 -11.92
C LEU A 33 -2.39 4.81 -13.16
N SER A 34 -3.67 4.51 -12.98
CA SER A 34 -4.67 4.55 -14.06
C SER A 34 -4.81 5.95 -14.68
N ALA A 35 -4.74 7.01 -13.86
CA ALA A 35 -4.79 8.37 -14.34
C ALA A 35 -3.59 8.70 -15.23
N HIS A 36 -2.37 8.38 -14.79
CA HIS A 36 -1.17 8.62 -15.59
C HIS A 36 -1.13 7.80 -16.88
N VAL A 37 -1.52 6.53 -16.83
CA VAL A 37 -1.64 5.67 -18.04
C VAL A 37 -2.61 6.27 -19.06
N ARG A 38 -3.77 6.78 -18.63
CA ARG A 38 -4.74 7.41 -19.53
C ARG A 38 -4.27 8.75 -20.10
N SER A 39 -3.52 9.52 -19.30
CA SER A 39 -3.00 10.82 -19.72
C SER A 39 -1.86 10.73 -20.73
N GLY A 40 -1.15 9.58 -20.79
CA GLY A 40 0.05 9.42 -21.62
C GLY A 40 1.20 10.33 -21.21
N GLU A 41 1.22 10.80 -19.95
CA GLU A 41 2.24 11.69 -19.42
C GLU A 41 3.62 11.00 -19.32
N HIS A 42 4.65 11.81 -19.13
CA HIS A 42 5.99 11.35 -18.78
C HIS A 42 6.18 11.40 -17.25
N CYS A 43 6.86 10.39 -16.71
CA CYS A 43 7.26 10.34 -15.31
C CYS A 43 8.24 11.47 -15.00
N VAL A 44 7.97 12.23 -13.95
CA VAL A 44 8.80 13.39 -13.55
C VAL A 44 10.18 12.99 -13.04
N ASP A 45 10.34 11.77 -12.52
CA ASP A 45 11.60 11.30 -11.93
C ASP A 45 12.55 10.70 -12.96
N CYS A 46 12.03 9.90 -13.90
CA CYS A 46 12.85 9.20 -14.90
C CYS A 46 12.67 9.69 -16.33
N GLY A 47 11.70 10.58 -16.59
CA GLY A 47 11.41 11.14 -17.91
C GLY A 47 10.80 10.17 -18.92
N GLN A 48 10.53 8.92 -18.55
CA GLN A 48 9.91 7.93 -19.44
C GLN A 48 8.39 8.08 -19.48
N VAL A 49 7.76 7.67 -20.58
CA VAL A 49 6.30 7.61 -20.69
C VAL A 49 5.74 6.65 -19.65
N TRP A 50 4.63 7.02 -19.01
CA TRP A 50 3.93 6.14 -18.09
C TRP A 50 3.30 4.94 -18.82
N PRO A 51 3.34 3.74 -18.22
CA PRO A 51 4.04 3.38 -16.98
C PRO A 51 5.53 3.07 -17.24
N CYS A 52 6.43 3.64 -16.44
CA CYS A 52 7.87 3.39 -16.54
C CYS A 52 8.28 2.10 -15.81
N ALA A 53 9.49 1.58 -16.05
CA ALA A 53 9.93 0.28 -15.51
C ALA A 53 9.88 0.16 -13.96
N PRO A 54 10.27 1.20 -13.18
CA PRO A 54 10.12 1.15 -11.71
C PRO A 54 8.67 1.06 -11.27
N VAL A 55 7.78 1.82 -11.92
CA VAL A 55 6.34 1.80 -11.65
C VAL A 55 5.74 0.45 -11.98
N HIS A 56 6.12 -0.16 -13.09
CA HIS A 56 5.72 -1.53 -13.45
C HIS A 56 6.08 -2.54 -12.35
N SER A 57 7.29 -2.41 -11.79
CA SER A 57 7.76 -3.29 -10.72
C SER A 57 6.99 -3.06 -9.41
N ALA A 58 6.68 -1.80 -9.09
CA ALA A 58 5.87 -1.44 -7.93
C ALA A 58 4.43 -1.93 -8.07
N ALA A 59 3.81 -1.77 -9.25
CA ALA A 59 2.47 -2.26 -9.53
C ALA A 59 2.38 -3.78 -9.40
N PHE A 60 3.36 -4.51 -9.92
CA PHE A 60 3.44 -5.96 -9.76
C PHE A 60 3.60 -6.38 -8.29
N ALA A 61 4.44 -5.68 -7.52
CA ALA A 61 4.63 -5.99 -6.10
C ALA A 61 3.38 -5.72 -5.24
N LEU A 62 2.53 -4.80 -5.70
CA LEU A 62 1.28 -4.42 -5.04
C LEU A 62 0.06 -5.18 -5.57
N ASP A 63 0.21 -6.00 -6.62
CA ASP A 63 -0.90 -6.69 -7.33
C ASP A 63 -1.98 -5.72 -7.86
N LEU A 64 -1.53 -4.57 -8.40
CA LEU A 64 -2.38 -3.52 -9.01
C LEU A 64 -2.84 -3.85 -10.43
#